data_AF-A0A2V8MFI1-F1
#
_entry.id   AF-A0A2V8MFI1-F1
#
_cell.length_a   1.000
_cell.length_b   1.000
_cell.length_c   1.000
_cell.angle_alpha   90.00
_cell.angle_beta   90.00
_cell.angle_gamma   90.00
#
_symmetry.space_group_name_H-M   'P 1'
#
loop_
_entity.id
_entity.type
_entity.pdbx_description
1 polymer ?
#
loop_
_entity_poly.entity_id
_entity_poly.type
_entity_poly.pdbx_seq_one_letter_code
_entity_poly.pdbx_strand_id
1 'polypeptide(L)'
;MAEFAGNPNRAAWLSAAIFAAFHLPNPVLIPVTFFGGYFLARLFLRERNILPLAFAQALIGILLSVALPANWHHGLRVGPGYYRR
;
A
#
# COMPACT_ATOMS: atom_id res chain seq x y z
N MET A 1 2.98 28.80 2.48
CA MET A 1 2.04 27.73 2.08
C MET A 1 2.28 26.43 2.87
N ALA A 2 2.44 26.49 4.20
CA ALA A 2 2.83 25.33 5.03
C ALA A 2 2.00 25.26 6.33
N GLU A 3 0.69 25.51 6.25
CA GLU A 3 -0.11 25.81 7.45
C GLU A 3 -1.46 25.07 7.50
N PHE A 4 -1.52 23.83 7.00
CA PHE A 4 -2.68 22.94 7.20
C PHE A 4 -2.32 21.49 7.57
N ALA A 5 -1.03 21.14 7.62
CA ALA A 5 -0.63 19.75 7.78
C ALA A 5 -0.54 19.38 9.26
N GLY A 6 -1.57 18.71 9.78
CA GLY A 6 -1.47 17.96 11.03
C GLY A 6 -0.25 17.02 11.03
N ASN A 7 0.20 16.63 12.24
CA ASN A 7 1.41 15.83 12.47
C ASN A 7 1.71 14.83 11.33
N PRO A 8 2.84 14.94 10.61
CA PRO A 8 3.13 14.14 9.40
C PRO A 8 3.15 12.63 9.67
N ASN A 9 3.45 12.21 10.90
CA ASN A 9 3.33 10.81 11.28
C ASN A 9 1.86 10.36 11.36
N ARG A 10 0.96 11.22 11.85
CA ARG A 10 -0.48 10.91 11.85
C ARG A 10 -1.01 10.81 10.43
N ALA A 11 -0.59 11.71 9.54
CA ALA A 11 -0.93 11.65 8.12
C ALA A 11 -0.44 10.33 7.49
N ALA A 12 0.82 9.95 7.74
CA ALA A 12 1.37 8.69 7.22
C ALA A 12 0.63 7.45 7.73
N TRP A 13 0.30 7.40 9.03
CA TRP A 13 -0.47 6.29 9.60
C TRP A 13 -1.91 6.22 9.06
N LEU A 14 -2.56 7.37 8.90
CA LEU A 14 -3.91 7.42 8.32
C LEU A 14 -3.90 6.96 6.85
N SER A 15 -2.94 7.44 6.06
CA SER A 15 -2.75 7.00 4.67
C SER A 15 -2.49 5.50 4.59
N ALA A 16 -1.64 4.95 5.46
CA ALA A 16 -1.38 3.52 5.55
C ALA A 16 -2.66 2.72 5.87
N ALA A 17 -3.46 3.18 6.84
CA ALA A 17 -4.70 2.52 7.22
C ALA A 17 -5.73 2.52 6.08
N ILE A 18 -5.93 3.65 5.41
CA ILE A 18 -6.84 3.78 4.27
C ILE A 18 -6.36 2.89 3.12
N PHE A 19 -5.05 2.91 2.82
CA PHE A 19 -4.49 2.10 1.75
C PHE A 19 -4.68 0.61 2.02
N ALA A 20 -4.40 0.15 3.24
CA ALA A 20 -4.62 -1.24 3.64
C ALA A 20 -6.11 -1.64 3.58
N ALA A 21 -7.03 -0.74 3.96
CA ALA A 21 -8.46 -1.00 3.89
C ALA A 21 -8.93 -1.28 2.45
N PHE A 22 -8.38 -0.58 1.45
CA PHE A 22 -8.68 -0.87 0.03
C PHE A 22 -8.16 -2.22 -0.46
N HIS A 23 -7.28 -2.88 0.29
CA HIS A 23 -6.74 -4.20 -0.04
C HIS A 23 -7.45 -5.35 0.68
N LEU A 24 -8.50 -5.05 1.45
CA LEU A 24 -9.39 -6.06 1.97
C LEU A 24 -10.02 -6.88 0.82
N PRO A 25 -10.23 -8.19 1.00
CA PRO A 25 -9.94 -9.01 2.19
C PRO A 25 -8.57 -9.72 2.15
N ASN A 26 -7.64 -9.29 1.28
CA ASN A 26 -6.45 -10.08 0.96
C ASN A 26 -5.41 -10.09 2.10
N PRO A 27 -5.18 -11.22 2.79
CA PRO A 27 -4.35 -11.28 4.00
C PRO A 27 -2.87 -11.02 3.73
N VAL A 28 -2.40 -11.17 2.48
CA VAL A 28 -1.03 -10.84 2.08
C VAL A 28 -0.90 -9.35 1.81
N LEU A 29 -1.86 -8.77 1.07
CA LEU A 29 -1.77 -7.37 0.66
C LEU A 29 -2.00 -6.39 1.80
N ILE A 30 -2.87 -6.71 2.77
CA ILE A 30 -3.17 -5.84 3.92
C ILE A 30 -1.89 -5.44 4.70
N PRO A 31 -1.07 -6.38 5.23
CA PRO A 31 0.13 -5.99 5.97
C PRO A 31 1.16 -5.30 5.08
N VAL A 32 1.33 -5.74 3.83
CA VAL A 32 2.29 -5.13 2.91
C VAL A 32 1.92 -3.67 2.61
N THR A 33 0.65 -3.41 2.32
CA THR A 33 0.16 -2.06 2.01
C THR A 33 0.04 -1.18 3.24
N PHE A 34 -0.18 -1.74 4.43
CA PHE A 34 -0.13 -0.99 5.67
C PHE A 34 1.30 -0.48 5.97
N PHE A 35 2.28 -1.37 6.10
CA PHE A 35 3.65 -0.96 6.40
C PHE A 35 4.29 -0.21 5.23
N GLY A 36 4.13 -0.72 4.01
CA GLY A 36 4.62 -0.06 2.80
C GLY A 36 3.98 1.32 2.61
N GLY A 37 2.66 1.45 2.81
CA GLY A 37 1.95 2.72 2.73
C GLY A 37 2.46 3.75 3.72
N TYR A 38 2.82 3.34 4.94
CA TYR A 38 3.43 4.24 5.93
C TYR A 38 4.78 4.77 5.43
N PHE A 39 5.69 3.91 4.97
CA PHE A 39 7.01 4.33 4.47
C PHE A 39 6.90 5.19 3.22
N LEU A 40 6.02 4.84 2.28
CA LEU A 40 5.78 5.59 1.06
C LEU A 40 5.16 6.96 1.34
N ALA A 41 4.21 7.05 2.28
CA ALA A 41 3.64 8.32 2.71
C ALA A 41 4.70 9.20 3.38
N ARG A 42 5.56 8.63 4.24
CA ARG A 42 6.70 9.36 4.84
C ARG A 42 7.69 9.85 3.78
N LEU A 43 7.97 9.02 2.77
CA LEU A 43 8.83 9.40 1.65
C LEU A 43 8.23 10.55 0.86
N PHE A 44 6.94 10.50 0.52
CA PHE A 44 6.27 11.56 -0.22
C PHE A 44 6.15 12.89 0.56
N LEU A 45 5.91 12.80 1.86
CA LEU A 45 5.87 13.97 2.73
C LEU A 45 7.25 14.65 2.84
N ARG A 46 8.33 13.88 2.76
CA ARG A 46 9.70 14.39 2.73
C ARG A 46 10.07 14.92 1.33
N GLU A 47 9.87 14.11 0.32
CA GLU A 47 10.20 14.37 -1.08
C GLU A 47 8.90 14.32 -1.88
N ARG A 48 8.37 15.46 -2.32
CA ARG A 48 7.08 15.57 -3.02
C ARG A 48 7.15 15.09 -4.48
N ASN A 49 7.69 13.90 -4.68
CA ASN A 49 7.83 13.23 -5.96
C ASN A 49 7.08 11.89 -5.93
N ILE A 50 6.14 11.71 -6.85
CA ILE A 50 5.30 10.50 -6.94
C ILE A 50 5.97 9.34 -7.68
N LEU A 51 7.01 9.60 -8.48
CA LEU A 51 7.65 8.57 -9.31
C LEU A 51 8.31 7.46 -8.47
N PRO A 52 9.06 7.76 -7.38
CA PRO A 52 9.58 6.72 -6.49
C PRO A 52 8.49 5.87 -5.86
N LEU A 53 7.34 6.47 -5.53
CA LEU A 53 6.21 5.76 -4.94
C LEU A 53 5.61 4.76 -5.92
N ALA A 54 5.30 5.23 -7.14
CA ALA A 54 4.75 4.39 -8.19
C ALA A 54 5.69 3.23 -8.54
N PHE A 55 7.00 3.51 -8.65
CA PHE A 55 8.00 2.49 -8.95
C PHE A 55 8.10 1.44 -7.83
N ALA A 56 8.17 1.86 -6.57
CA ALA A 56 8.24 0.95 -5.43
C ALA A 56 6.98 0.07 -5.34
N GLN A 57 5.79 0.65 -5.55
CA GLN A 57 4.53 -0.09 -5.53
C GLN A 57 4.45 -1.12 -6.66
N ALA A 58 4.83 -0.73 -7.88
CA ALA A 58 4.85 -1.64 -9.03
C ALA A 58 5.84 -2.79 -8.80
N LEU A 59 7.05 -2.48 -8.34
CA LEU A 59 8.07 -3.48 -8.06
C LEU A 59 7.63 -4.46 -6.98
N ILE A 60 7.09 -3.98 -5.86
CA ILE A 60 6.56 -4.84 -4.79
C ILE A 60 5.39 -5.69 -5.30
N GLY A 61 4.47 -5.12 -6.07
CA GLY A 61 3.34 -5.87 -6.65
C GLY A 61 3.82 -7.02 -7.56
N ILE A 62 4.80 -6.76 -8.42
CA ILE A 62 5.42 -7.80 -9.26
C ILE A 62 6.08 -8.86 -8.39
N LEU A 63 6.90 -8.46 -7.40
CA LEU A 63 7.58 -9.39 -6.51
C LEU A 63 6.60 -10.28 -5.74
N LEU A 64 5.50 -9.73 -5.21
CA LEU A 64 4.47 -10.53 -4.55
C LEU A 64 3.82 -11.52 -5.51
N SER A 65 3.58 -11.12 -6.76
CA SER A 65 2.95 -11.98 -7.77
C SER A 65 3.82 -13.18 -8.18
N VAL A 66 5.15 -13.03 -8.12
CA VAL A 66 6.08 -14.06 -8.62
C VAL A 66 6.77 -14.84 -7.50
N ALA A 67 6.97 -14.22 -6.33
CA ALA A 67 7.71 -14.82 -5.21
C ALA A 67 6.81 -15.57 -4.23
N LEU A 68 5.50 -15.23 -4.16
CA LEU A 68 4.57 -15.90 -3.27
C LEU A 68 3.66 -16.89 -4.03
N PRO A 69 3.26 -18.00 -3.40
CA PRO A 69 2.28 -18.91 -3.98
C PRO A 69 0.95 -18.23 -4.29
N ALA A 70 0.37 -18.50 -5.47
CA ALA A 70 -0.88 -17.90 -5.93
C ALA A 70 -2.08 -18.11 -4.98
N ASN A 71 -2.09 -19.22 -4.23
CA ASN A 71 -3.10 -19.53 -3.22
C ASN A 71 -2.99 -18.67 -1.95
N TRP A 72 -1.84 -18.05 -1.69
CA TRP A 72 -1.70 -17.12 -0.55
C TRP A 72 -2.33 -15.78 -0.87
N HIS A 73 -2.02 -15.23 -2.04
CA HIS A 73 -2.42 -13.88 -2.43
C HIS A 73 -3.62 -13.81 -3.39
N HIS A 74 -4.19 -14.95 -3.80
CA HIS A 74 -5.41 -15.03 -4.63
C HIS A 74 -5.33 -14.23 -5.95
N GLY A 75 -4.15 -14.23 -6.59
CA GLY A 75 -3.90 -13.44 -7.79
C GLY A 75 -3.86 -11.93 -7.53
N LEU A 76 -3.50 -11.52 -6.31
CA LEU A 76 -3.47 -10.12 -5.86
C LEU A 76 -4.83 -9.42 -5.95
N ARG A 77 -5.92 -10.19 -5.98
CA ARG A 77 -7.28 -9.66 -6.02
C ARG A 77 -7.61 -8.95 -4.71
N VAL A 78 -8.50 -7.96 -4.82
CA VAL A 78 -9.06 -7.19 -3.71
C VAL A 78 -10.56 -7.02 -3.92
N GLY A 79 -11.29 -6.61 -2.89
CA GLY A 79 -12.74 -6.41 -2.93
C GLY A 79 -13.55 -7.69 -3.17
N PRO A 80 -14.81 -7.59 -3.64
CA PRO A 80 -15.68 -8.75 -3.88
C PRO A 80 -15.09 -9.78 -4.86
N GLY A 81 -14.24 -9.32 -5.79
CA GLY A 81 -13.54 -10.19 -6.74
C GLY A 81 -12.58 -11.18 -6.08
N TYR A 82 -12.11 -10.90 -4.86
CA TYR A 82 -11.28 -11.86 -4.10
C TYR A 82 -12.00 -13.19 -3.84
N TYR A 83 -13.31 -13.14 -3.60
CA TYR A 83 -14.12 -14.33 -3.28
C TYR A 83 -14.60 -15.08 -4.53
N ARG A 84 -14.42 -14.50 -5.72
CA ARG A 84 -14.82 -15.13 -6.99
C ARG A 84 -13.57 -15.72 -7.63
N ARG A 85 -13.55 -17.05 -7.79
CA ARG A 85 -12.42 -17.80 -8.37
C ARG A 85 -12.04 -17.27 -9.75
#